data_AF-A0A1H6QUZ9-F1
#
_entry.id   AF-A0A1H6QUZ9-F1
#
_cell.length_a   1.000
_cell.length_b   1.000
_cell.length_c   1.000
_cell.angle_alpha   90.00
_cell.angle_beta   90.00
_cell.angle_gamma   90.00
#
_symmetry.space_group_name_H-M   'P 1'
#
loop_
_entity.id
_entity.type
_entity.pdbx_description
1 polymer ?
#
loop_
_entity_poly.entity_id
_entity_poly.type
_entity_poly.pdbx_seq_one_letter_code
_entity_poly.pdbx_strand_id
1 'polypeptide(L)'
;MEDNYHTFRNQLENKTIKEFTKSIDKNKLTFESSYATGIISFNAHHIIEMEVINKKDAKSEFYIHFQYNNNAHALALYQEFQDALIQTKKKHTLSVLLCCSGGLTTSYFAMLLNEGAQAISLDYHFDAMSFDHLYHKGNNYDVILLAPQISYKHKEAESALRHKLIIDIPASIFARYDVGAMFHHIASSLETYKKRDTSPIDLPIKKDIHNTTTILVLGYIRHMDKTRIVYRIYDHNQILLTNEVIKSHLRLEDMRDIITMILTLYDIKMVGIAMPGIINNGTPYSESDTFSYENVYEYFKNQFDIPIVLNNDVNAMAVGQYLTQDETENLSFLFQPRGAIYSGIGNIIDGKLHTGHAHVSGESFLVMKHANCSPQDLYTTEEGEIKMVACALNALIAMVAPDKIIYYCEQIPDTKKLIDALTVDIPENVMPVIEKTIHIKDYMLLGELYLAAQYYHEHL
;
A
#
# COMPACT_ATOMS: atom_id res chain seq x y z
N MET A 1 -45.74 -22.62 -7.67
CA MET A 1 -45.09 -21.34 -7.32
C MET A 1 -44.73 -21.29 -5.84
N GLU A 2 -45.62 -21.69 -4.92
CA GLU A 2 -45.33 -21.79 -3.47
C GLU A 2 -44.06 -22.58 -3.13
N ASP A 3 -43.88 -23.80 -3.67
CA ASP A 3 -42.68 -24.60 -3.40
C ASP A 3 -41.37 -23.92 -3.84
N ASN A 4 -41.38 -23.21 -4.97
CA ASN A 4 -40.19 -22.53 -5.49
C ASN A 4 -39.84 -21.28 -4.66
N TYR A 5 -40.85 -20.58 -4.13
CA TYR A 5 -40.68 -19.43 -3.25
C TYR A 5 -40.04 -19.84 -1.90
N HIS A 6 -40.54 -20.93 -1.30
CA HIS A 6 -39.93 -21.49 -0.09
C HIS A 6 -38.54 -22.07 -0.37
N THR A 7 -38.33 -22.68 -1.54
CA THR A 7 -37.01 -23.16 -1.97
C THR A 7 -36.00 -22.02 -2.09
N PHE A 8 -36.37 -20.89 -2.69
CA PHE A 8 -35.49 -19.72 -2.80
C PHE A 8 -35.08 -19.19 -1.43
N ARG A 9 -36.04 -19.07 -0.50
CA ARG A 9 -35.73 -18.69 0.88
C ARG A 9 -34.75 -19.66 1.54
N ASN A 10 -35.01 -20.96 1.45
CA ASN A 10 -34.12 -21.99 2.01
C ASN A 10 -32.71 -21.93 1.37
N GLN A 11 -32.61 -21.56 0.09
CA GLN A 11 -31.31 -21.31 -0.56
C GLN A 11 -30.58 -20.14 0.11
N LEU A 12 -31.26 -19.03 0.39
CA LEU A 12 -30.64 -17.88 1.07
C LEU A 12 -30.31 -18.16 2.55
N GLU A 13 -31.08 -19.00 3.23
CA GLU A 13 -30.80 -19.48 4.58
C GLU A 13 -29.50 -20.30 4.67
N ASN A 14 -29.06 -20.92 3.58
CA ASN A 14 -27.79 -21.63 3.51
C ASN A 14 -26.61 -20.77 3.01
N LYS A 15 -26.88 -19.60 2.42
CA LYS A 15 -25.83 -18.70 1.94
C LYS A 15 -25.20 -17.88 3.06
N THR A 16 -23.89 -17.72 3.02
CA THR A 16 -23.15 -16.84 3.93
C THR A 16 -22.58 -15.66 3.15
N ILE A 17 -22.46 -14.51 3.81
CA ILE A 17 -21.75 -13.35 3.28
C ILE A 17 -20.57 -13.12 4.23
N LYS A 18 -19.35 -13.11 3.69
CA LYS A 18 -18.12 -12.94 4.48
C LYS A 18 -18.22 -11.62 5.27
N GLU A 19 -17.88 -11.65 6.56
CA GLU A 19 -17.94 -10.50 7.50
C GLU A 19 -19.35 -10.08 7.97
N PHE A 20 -20.40 -10.80 7.55
CA PHE A 20 -21.76 -10.58 8.06
C PHE A 20 -22.21 -11.78 8.90
N THR A 21 -22.75 -11.50 10.07
CA THR A 21 -23.50 -12.48 10.86
C THR A 21 -24.94 -12.50 10.37
N LYS A 22 -25.53 -13.68 10.20
CA LYS A 22 -26.92 -13.82 9.72
C LYS A 22 -27.85 -14.23 10.84
N SER A 23 -28.96 -13.51 11.01
CA SER A 23 -30.11 -13.95 11.81
C SER A 23 -31.27 -14.34 10.89
N ILE A 24 -32.02 -15.35 11.32
CA ILE A 24 -33.13 -15.93 10.56
C ILE A 24 -34.37 -15.83 11.45
N ASP A 25 -35.37 -15.10 10.98
CA ASP A 25 -36.69 -14.97 11.59
C ASP A 25 -37.77 -15.54 10.68
N LYS A 26 -38.99 -15.72 11.22
CA LYS A 26 -40.11 -16.37 10.51
C LYS A 26 -40.36 -15.79 9.11
N ASN A 27 -40.20 -14.48 8.89
CA ASN A 27 -40.46 -13.81 7.62
C ASN A 27 -39.30 -12.92 7.17
N LYS A 28 -38.13 -13.01 7.80
CA LYS A 28 -37.02 -12.07 7.59
C LYS A 28 -35.66 -12.74 7.74
N LEU A 29 -34.73 -12.34 6.89
CA LEU A 29 -33.30 -12.63 7.03
C LEU A 29 -32.60 -11.30 7.29
N THR A 30 -31.75 -11.26 8.32
CA THR A 30 -30.93 -10.07 8.61
C THR A 30 -29.46 -10.42 8.52
N PHE A 31 -28.69 -9.60 7.83
CA PHE A 31 -27.24 -9.70 7.68
C PHE A 31 -26.61 -8.51 8.41
N GLU A 32 -25.79 -8.77 9.41
CA GLU A 32 -25.26 -7.78 10.32
C GLU A 32 -23.72 -7.74 10.26
N SER A 33 -23.15 -6.56 10.05
CA SER A 33 -21.71 -6.31 10.16
C SER A 33 -21.44 -5.09 11.04
N SER A 34 -20.17 -4.70 11.17
CA SER A 34 -19.82 -3.44 11.84
C SER A 34 -20.20 -2.18 11.04
N TYR A 35 -20.46 -2.30 9.74
CA TYR A 35 -20.65 -1.14 8.84
C TYR A 35 -21.99 -1.11 8.10
N ALA A 36 -22.71 -2.24 8.01
CA ALA A 36 -23.99 -2.31 7.31
C ALA A 36 -24.95 -3.34 7.93
N THR A 37 -26.24 -3.09 7.76
CA THR A 37 -27.35 -4.01 8.05
C THR A 37 -28.10 -4.32 6.75
N GLY A 38 -28.11 -5.57 6.33
CA GLY A 38 -28.92 -6.06 5.22
C GLY A 38 -30.19 -6.74 5.71
N ILE A 39 -31.34 -6.45 5.13
CA ILE A 39 -32.62 -7.02 5.50
C ILE A 39 -33.27 -7.62 4.25
N ILE A 40 -33.72 -8.86 4.33
CA ILE A 40 -34.57 -9.48 3.31
C ILE A 40 -35.87 -9.91 3.97
N SER A 41 -37.00 -9.33 3.56
CA SER A 41 -38.33 -9.65 4.07
C SER A 41 -39.13 -10.46 3.06
N PHE A 42 -39.86 -11.46 3.54
CA PHE A 42 -40.71 -12.35 2.76
C PHE A 42 -42.15 -12.20 3.23
N ASN A 43 -43.08 -11.91 2.31
CA ASN A 43 -44.49 -11.80 2.66
C ASN A 43 -45.35 -12.93 2.07
N ALA A 44 -46.64 -12.93 2.45
CA ALA A 44 -47.62 -13.95 2.06
C ALA A 44 -48.09 -13.86 0.59
N HIS A 45 -47.79 -12.77 -0.12
CA HIS A 45 -48.13 -12.57 -1.53
C HIS A 45 -46.96 -12.89 -2.48
N HIS A 46 -45.96 -13.61 -1.98
CA HIS A 46 -44.70 -13.89 -2.66
C HIS A 46 -43.90 -12.64 -3.03
N ILE A 47 -44.06 -11.54 -2.29
CA ILE A 47 -43.24 -10.33 -2.46
C ILE A 47 -42.04 -10.44 -1.52
N ILE A 48 -40.88 -10.13 -2.09
CA ILE A 48 -39.60 -10.08 -1.42
C ILE A 48 -39.14 -8.62 -1.40
N GLU A 49 -38.76 -8.14 -0.22
CA GLU A 49 -38.16 -6.81 -0.04
C GLU A 49 -36.71 -7.00 0.39
N MET A 50 -35.80 -6.25 -0.21
CA MET A 50 -34.38 -6.28 0.13
C MET A 50 -33.92 -4.86 0.43
N GLU A 51 -33.27 -4.67 1.57
CA GLU A 51 -32.82 -3.37 2.04
C GLU A 51 -31.39 -3.45 2.59
N VAL A 52 -30.53 -2.50 2.24
CA VAL A 52 -29.20 -2.31 2.87
C VAL A 52 -29.18 -0.96 3.56
N ILE A 53 -28.90 -0.98 4.86
CA ILE A 53 -28.79 0.20 5.70
C ILE A 53 -27.32 0.39 6.07
N ASN A 54 -26.77 1.56 5.77
CA ASN A 54 -25.44 1.93 6.21
C ASN A 54 -25.48 2.30 7.70
N LYS A 55 -24.69 1.62 8.53
CA LYS A 55 -24.69 1.86 9.98
C LYS A 55 -24.03 3.18 10.38
N LYS A 56 -23.23 3.77 9.49
CA LYS A 56 -22.54 5.03 9.75
C LYS A 56 -23.50 6.21 9.83
N ASP A 57 -24.47 6.28 8.93
CA ASP A 57 -25.40 7.42 8.80
C ASP A 57 -26.88 7.01 8.88
N ALA A 58 -27.15 5.72 9.11
CA ALA A 58 -28.48 5.12 9.18
C ALA A 58 -29.33 5.30 7.92
N LYS A 59 -28.71 5.54 6.76
CA LYS A 59 -29.43 5.66 5.47
C LYS A 59 -29.57 4.33 4.75
N SER A 60 -30.70 4.17 4.06
CA SER A 60 -30.94 3.07 3.13
C SER A 60 -30.16 3.31 1.84
N GLU A 61 -29.15 2.50 1.57
CA GLU A 61 -28.28 2.59 0.38
C GLU A 61 -28.77 1.72 -0.78
N PHE A 62 -29.63 0.75 -0.49
CA PHE A 62 -30.22 -0.15 -1.46
C PHE A 62 -31.60 -0.53 -0.96
N TYR A 63 -32.63 -0.33 -1.76
CA TYR A 63 -33.98 -0.76 -1.44
C TYR A 63 -34.70 -1.20 -2.72
N ILE A 64 -35.12 -2.45 -2.75
CA ILE A 64 -35.93 -3.00 -3.85
C ILE A 64 -37.03 -3.90 -3.28
N HIS A 65 -38.14 -3.99 -3.99
CA HIS A 65 -39.17 -4.98 -3.74
C HIS A 65 -39.62 -5.62 -5.07
N PHE A 66 -39.89 -6.92 -5.07
CA PHE A 66 -40.33 -7.63 -6.27
C PHE A 66 -41.17 -8.85 -5.92
N GLN A 67 -42.10 -9.22 -6.80
CA GLN A 67 -42.84 -10.47 -6.67
C GLN A 67 -42.03 -11.62 -7.25
N TYR A 68 -41.91 -12.72 -6.50
CA TYR A 68 -41.18 -13.89 -6.94
C TYR A 68 -41.86 -14.53 -8.15
N ASN A 69 -41.12 -14.62 -9.25
CA ASN A 69 -41.59 -15.22 -10.51
C ASN A 69 -40.68 -16.36 -10.95
N ASN A 70 -39.38 -16.09 -11.10
CA ASN A 70 -38.38 -17.09 -11.47
C ASN A 70 -37.11 -17.01 -10.59
N ASN A 71 -36.46 -18.16 -10.39
CA ASN A 71 -35.33 -18.28 -9.46
C ASN A 71 -34.06 -17.56 -9.93
N ALA A 72 -33.80 -17.56 -11.25
CA ALA A 72 -32.61 -16.93 -11.82
C ALA A 72 -32.62 -15.41 -11.61
N HIS A 73 -33.77 -14.77 -11.82
CA HIS A 73 -33.98 -13.36 -11.58
C HIS A 73 -33.88 -13.00 -10.10
N ALA A 74 -34.49 -13.80 -9.22
CA ALA A 74 -34.41 -13.59 -7.77
C ALA A 74 -32.97 -13.73 -7.24
N LEU A 75 -32.17 -14.65 -7.80
CA LEU A 75 -30.75 -14.81 -7.47
C LEU A 75 -29.89 -13.66 -7.99
N ALA A 76 -30.20 -13.10 -9.17
CA ALA A 76 -29.51 -11.93 -9.69
C ALA A 76 -29.72 -10.71 -8.78
N LEU A 77 -30.97 -10.45 -8.36
CA LEU A 77 -31.29 -9.37 -7.42
C LEU A 77 -30.65 -9.60 -6.04
N TYR A 78 -30.56 -10.85 -5.60
CA TYR A 78 -29.81 -11.18 -4.39
C TYR A 78 -28.30 -10.90 -4.54
N GLN A 79 -27.72 -11.15 -5.71
CA GLN A 79 -26.31 -10.82 -5.97
C GLN A 79 -26.08 -9.31 -5.91
N GLU A 80 -26.97 -8.51 -6.50
CA GLU A 80 -26.92 -7.04 -6.40
C GLU A 80 -27.02 -6.55 -4.95
N PHE A 81 -27.89 -7.17 -4.15
CA PHE A 81 -27.98 -6.92 -2.71
C PHE A 81 -26.67 -7.25 -1.97
N GLN A 82 -26.02 -8.37 -2.29
CA GLN A 82 -24.72 -8.73 -1.71
C GLN A 82 -23.63 -7.72 -2.10
N ASP A 83 -23.61 -7.31 -3.37
CA ASP A 83 -22.67 -6.32 -3.87
C ASP A 83 -22.85 -4.97 -3.16
N ALA A 84 -24.10 -4.54 -2.97
CA ALA A 84 -24.43 -3.34 -2.19
C ALA A 84 -23.92 -3.43 -0.75
N LEU A 85 -24.18 -4.56 -0.05
CA LEU A 85 -23.66 -4.80 1.31
C LEU A 85 -22.14 -4.70 1.39
N ILE A 86 -21.43 -5.32 0.45
CA ILE A 86 -19.96 -5.33 0.42
C ILE A 86 -19.42 -3.95 0.06
N GLN A 87 -20.11 -3.19 -0.80
CA GLN A 87 -19.69 -1.85 -1.19
C GLN A 87 -19.82 -0.84 -0.06
N THR A 88 -20.77 -1.00 0.87
CA THR A 88 -20.86 -0.15 2.07
C THR A 88 -19.55 -0.17 2.87
N LYS A 89 -18.80 -1.28 2.86
CA LYS A 89 -17.46 -1.38 3.48
C LYS A 89 -16.42 -0.46 2.82
N LYS A 90 -16.53 -0.26 1.51
CA LYS A 90 -15.52 0.42 0.68
C LYS A 90 -15.61 1.95 0.76
N LYS A 91 -16.65 2.49 1.38
CA LYS A 91 -16.85 3.94 1.54
C LYS A 91 -15.98 4.49 2.67
N HIS A 92 -14.68 4.59 2.42
CA HIS A 92 -13.83 5.51 3.15
C HIS A 92 -14.22 6.93 2.74
N THR A 93 -14.62 7.75 3.70
CA THR A 93 -14.85 9.18 3.41
C THR A 93 -13.52 9.79 3.03
N LEU A 94 -13.44 10.36 1.82
CA LEU A 94 -12.25 11.08 1.39
C LEU A 94 -12.11 12.33 2.27
N SER A 95 -11.06 12.36 3.08
CA SER A 95 -10.73 13.48 3.95
C SER A 95 -9.87 14.48 3.18
N VAL A 96 -10.36 15.71 3.03
CA VAL A 96 -9.74 16.75 2.20
C VAL A 96 -9.46 17.98 3.06
N LEU A 97 -8.22 18.46 3.06
CA LEU A 97 -7.81 19.64 3.83
C LEU A 97 -7.55 20.83 2.91
N LEU A 98 -8.26 21.94 3.14
CA LEU A 98 -8.01 23.22 2.47
C LEU A 98 -7.02 24.06 3.27
N CYS A 99 -5.94 24.50 2.64
CA CYS A 99 -4.94 25.35 3.27
C CYS A 99 -4.90 26.75 2.63
N CYS A 100 -4.84 27.79 3.46
CA CYS A 100 -4.45 29.13 3.04
C CYS A 100 -3.55 29.79 4.10
N SER A 101 -3.25 31.08 3.95
CA SER A 101 -2.38 31.81 4.90
C SER A 101 -3.00 32.04 6.28
N GLY A 102 -4.33 32.11 6.40
CA GLY A 102 -5.00 32.46 7.66
C GLY A 102 -6.21 31.59 8.04
N GLY A 103 -6.49 30.52 7.29
CA GLY A 103 -7.61 29.59 7.51
C GLY A 103 -9.02 30.13 7.22
N LEU A 104 -9.29 31.43 7.42
CA LEU A 104 -10.64 32.03 7.39
C LEU A 104 -11.42 31.80 6.08
N THR A 105 -10.88 32.20 4.93
CA THR A 105 -11.57 32.09 3.64
C THR A 105 -11.72 30.65 3.17
N THR A 106 -10.76 29.79 3.52
CA THR A 106 -10.83 28.35 3.25
C THR A 106 -11.84 27.64 4.13
N SER A 107 -12.04 28.06 5.39
CA SER A 107 -13.08 27.49 6.27
C SER A 107 -14.48 27.72 5.70
N TYR A 108 -14.75 28.91 5.15
CA TYR A 108 -16.02 29.17 4.49
C TYR A 108 -16.21 28.29 3.25
N PHE A 109 -15.18 28.12 2.43
CA PHE A 109 -15.29 27.24 1.26
C PHE A 109 -15.44 25.76 1.66
N ALA A 110 -14.71 25.30 2.68
CA ALA A 110 -14.84 23.94 3.22
C ALA A 110 -16.26 23.67 3.73
N MET A 111 -16.90 24.65 4.38
CA MET A 111 -18.31 24.56 4.78
C MET A 111 -19.22 24.34 3.56
N LEU A 112 -19.10 25.17 2.52
CA LEU A 112 -19.90 25.03 1.28
C LEU A 112 -19.63 23.69 0.58
N LEU A 113 -18.40 23.20 0.59
CA LEU A 113 -18.03 21.90 0.02
C LEU A 113 -18.65 20.74 0.81
N ASN A 114 -18.69 20.80 2.14
CA ASN A 114 -19.39 19.80 2.97
C ASN A 114 -20.90 19.82 2.72
N GLU A 115 -21.54 21.00 2.66
CA GLU A 115 -22.97 21.13 2.34
C GLU A 115 -23.28 20.55 0.95
N GLY A 116 -22.45 20.89 -0.04
CA GLY A 116 -22.55 20.36 -1.39
C GLY A 116 -22.38 18.84 -1.45
N ALA A 117 -21.38 18.30 -0.75
CA ALA A 117 -21.12 16.87 -0.70
C ALA A 117 -22.30 16.11 -0.05
N GLN A 118 -22.85 16.66 1.03
CA GLN A 118 -24.04 16.11 1.67
C GLN A 118 -25.26 16.12 0.75
N ALA A 119 -25.47 17.21 0.00
CA ALA A 119 -26.62 17.35 -0.90
C ALA A 119 -26.63 16.31 -2.03
N ILE A 120 -25.46 15.90 -2.51
CA ILE A 120 -25.33 14.89 -3.57
C ILE A 120 -24.89 13.51 -3.05
N SER A 121 -24.87 13.31 -1.72
CA SER A 121 -24.41 12.08 -1.06
C SER A 121 -23.01 11.63 -1.50
N LEU A 122 -22.11 12.59 -1.72
CA LEU A 122 -20.69 12.33 -2.00
C LEU A 122 -19.95 12.10 -0.68
N ASP A 123 -19.21 10.99 -0.58
CA ASP A 123 -18.46 10.57 0.61
C ASP A 123 -17.18 11.40 0.83
N TYR A 124 -17.26 12.73 0.83
CA TYR A 124 -16.14 13.64 1.06
C TYR A 124 -16.34 14.39 2.38
N HIS A 125 -15.25 14.67 3.08
CA HIS A 125 -15.24 15.54 4.25
C HIS A 125 -14.14 16.57 4.11
N PHE A 126 -14.50 17.84 4.31
CA PHE A 126 -13.61 18.97 4.10
C PHE A 126 -13.33 19.72 5.40
N ASP A 127 -12.05 19.90 5.71
CA ASP A 127 -11.59 20.79 6.77
C ASP A 127 -10.75 21.93 6.18
N ALA A 128 -10.49 22.96 6.99
CA ALA A 128 -9.60 24.04 6.60
C ALA A 128 -8.63 24.44 7.71
N MET A 129 -7.41 24.85 7.34
CA MET A 129 -6.43 25.38 8.29
C MET A 129 -5.46 26.39 7.66
N SER A 130 -4.69 27.05 8.54
CA SER A 130 -3.49 27.79 8.12
C SER A 130 -2.40 26.82 7.67
N PHE A 131 -1.65 27.21 6.64
CA PHE A 131 -0.49 26.48 6.14
C PHE A 131 0.54 26.18 7.25
N ASP A 132 0.68 27.05 8.25
CA ASP A 132 1.65 26.87 9.33
C ASP A 132 1.40 25.60 10.17
N HIS A 133 0.16 25.10 10.17
CA HIS A 133 -0.23 23.87 10.88
C HIS A 133 -0.25 22.63 9.98
N LEU A 134 0.01 22.78 8.68
CA LEU A 134 -0.05 21.69 7.70
C LEU A 134 0.87 20.53 8.08
N TYR A 135 2.06 20.84 8.59
CA TYR A 135 3.07 19.84 8.99
C TYR A 135 2.60 18.90 10.10
N HIS A 136 1.79 19.41 11.04
CA HIS A 136 1.35 18.63 12.20
C HIS A 136 0.11 17.77 11.92
N LYS A 137 -0.76 18.22 11.00
CA LYS A 137 -2.09 17.61 10.81
C LYS A 137 -2.39 17.15 9.40
N GLY A 138 -1.65 17.63 8.39
CA GLY A 138 -1.88 17.31 6.98
C GLY A 138 -1.79 15.82 6.67
N ASN A 139 -1.02 15.07 7.44
CA ASN A 139 -0.92 13.61 7.29
C ASN A 139 -2.23 12.86 7.57
N ASN A 140 -3.16 13.45 8.32
CA ASN A 140 -4.45 12.85 8.66
C ASN A 140 -5.48 12.94 7.54
N TYR A 141 -5.15 13.65 6.45
CA TYR A 141 -6.04 13.87 5.32
C TYR A 141 -5.55 13.12 4.08
N ASP A 142 -6.46 12.67 3.23
CA ASP A 142 -6.14 11.96 1.98
C ASP A 142 -5.64 12.91 0.89
N VAL A 143 -6.21 14.12 0.82
CA VAL A 143 -5.93 15.14 -0.19
C VAL A 143 -5.70 16.49 0.48
N ILE A 144 -4.71 17.24 0.01
CA ILE A 144 -4.43 18.60 0.45
C ILE A 144 -4.71 19.56 -0.70
N LEU A 145 -5.56 20.55 -0.46
CA LEU A 145 -5.87 21.61 -1.40
C LEU A 145 -5.17 22.90 -0.99
N LEU A 146 -4.35 23.45 -1.87
CA LEU A 146 -3.67 24.74 -1.64
C LEU A 146 -4.48 25.86 -2.29
N ALA A 147 -4.89 26.85 -1.49
CA ALA A 147 -5.56 28.03 -2.01
C ALA A 147 -4.63 28.82 -2.96
N PRO A 148 -5.18 29.55 -3.96
CA PRO A 148 -4.38 30.21 -5.00
C PRO A 148 -3.31 31.16 -4.45
N GLN A 149 -3.55 31.77 -3.28
CA GLN A 149 -2.63 32.74 -2.66
C GLN A 149 -1.35 32.09 -2.12
N ILE A 150 -1.33 30.77 -1.92
CA ILE A 150 -0.20 30.02 -1.35
C ILE A 150 0.31 28.91 -2.27
N SER A 151 -0.13 28.87 -3.54
CA SER A 151 0.32 27.85 -4.50
C SER A 151 1.83 27.86 -4.74
N TYR A 152 2.51 29.00 -4.52
CA TYR A 152 3.98 29.05 -4.56
C TYR A 152 4.65 28.14 -3.50
N LYS A 153 3.93 27.74 -2.45
CA LYS A 153 4.37 26.77 -1.43
C LYS A 153 4.08 25.31 -1.80
N HIS A 154 3.64 25.02 -3.02
CA HIS A 154 3.34 23.65 -3.45
C HIS A 154 4.51 22.69 -3.20
N LYS A 155 5.72 23.05 -3.64
CA LYS A 155 6.92 22.22 -3.45
C LYS A 155 7.26 22.00 -1.97
N GLU A 156 6.97 23.00 -1.14
CA GLU A 156 7.15 22.93 0.31
C GLU A 156 6.17 21.91 0.91
N ALA A 157 4.89 21.98 0.54
CA ALA A 157 3.86 21.03 0.95
C ALA A 157 4.10 19.61 0.42
N GLU A 158 4.49 19.45 -0.85
CA GLU A 158 4.87 18.16 -1.41
C GLU A 158 6.06 17.56 -0.66
N SER A 159 7.09 18.37 -0.36
CA SER A 159 8.24 17.88 0.39
C SER A 159 7.86 17.44 1.82
N ALA A 160 6.88 18.12 2.43
CA ALA A 160 6.36 17.81 3.76
C ALA A 160 5.45 16.57 3.79
N LEU A 161 4.69 16.34 2.71
CA LEU A 161 3.60 15.36 2.64
C LEU A 161 3.75 14.50 1.37
N ARG A 162 4.92 13.87 1.18
CA ARG A 162 5.39 13.25 -0.08
C ARG A 162 4.53 12.12 -0.68
N HIS A 163 3.52 11.61 0.02
CA HIS A 163 2.56 10.63 -0.50
C HIS A 163 1.09 11.09 -0.40
N LYS A 164 0.88 12.37 -0.12
CA LYS A 164 -0.44 12.98 -0.20
C LYS A 164 -0.59 13.62 -1.56
N LEU A 165 -1.80 13.51 -2.10
CA LEU A 165 -2.15 14.26 -3.30
C LEU A 165 -2.28 15.74 -2.91
N ILE A 166 -1.32 16.55 -3.35
CA ILE A 166 -1.36 18.00 -3.24
C ILE A 166 -1.97 18.57 -4.53
N ILE A 167 -3.00 19.39 -4.39
CA ILE A 167 -3.72 19.98 -5.52
C ILE A 167 -3.78 21.49 -5.31
N ASP A 168 -3.29 22.25 -6.28
CA ASP A 168 -3.55 23.69 -6.31
C ASP A 168 -4.99 23.95 -6.75
N ILE A 169 -5.71 24.73 -5.96
CA ILE A 169 -7.06 25.17 -6.32
C ILE A 169 -6.93 26.26 -7.39
N PRO A 170 -7.57 26.11 -8.56
CA PRO A 170 -7.62 27.17 -9.56
C PRO A 170 -8.27 28.44 -9.01
N ALA A 171 -7.68 29.60 -9.30
CA ALA A 171 -8.20 30.89 -8.83
C ALA A 171 -9.65 31.16 -9.28
N SER A 172 -10.03 30.68 -10.46
CA SER A 172 -11.40 30.79 -10.99
C SER A 172 -12.43 30.00 -10.18
N ILE A 173 -12.05 28.82 -9.68
CA ILE A 173 -12.89 27.98 -8.82
C ILE A 173 -12.99 28.61 -7.43
N PHE A 174 -11.85 28.99 -6.85
CA PHE A 174 -11.78 29.55 -5.50
C PHE A 174 -12.54 30.88 -5.37
N ALA A 175 -12.40 31.79 -6.35
CA ALA A 175 -13.02 33.12 -6.29
C ALA A 175 -14.56 33.08 -6.39
N ARG A 176 -15.12 31.99 -6.95
CA ARG A 176 -16.57 31.81 -7.12
C ARG A 176 -17.17 30.85 -6.10
N TYR A 177 -16.35 30.25 -5.25
CA TYR A 177 -16.75 29.12 -4.40
C TYR A 177 -17.48 28.02 -5.20
N ASP A 178 -16.96 27.70 -6.39
CA ASP A 178 -17.60 26.76 -7.31
C ASP A 178 -17.41 25.32 -6.83
N VAL A 179 -18.36 24.85 -6.02
CA VAL A 179 -18.38 23.50 -5.42
C VAL A 179 -18.33 22.41 -6.48
N GLY A 180 -19.11 22.54 -7.56
CA GLY A 180 -19.19 21.52 -8.61
C GLY A 180 -17.87 21.39 -9.38
N ALA A 181 -17.28 22.52 -9.77
CA ALA A 181 -15.98 22.52 -10.42
C ALA A 181 -14.88 21.99 -9.49
N MET A 182 -14.95 22.27 -8.18
CA MET A 182 -13.98 21.76 -7.21
C MET A 182 -14.05 20.23 -7.08
N PHE A 183 -15.25 19.63 -7.02
CA PHE A 183 -15.40 18.17 -6.99
C PHE A 183 -14.82 17.52 -8.24
N HIS A 184 -15.08 18.09 -9.43
CA HIS A 184 -14.51 17.59 -10.68
C HIS A 184 -12.98 17.68 -10.70
N HIS A 185 -12.42 18.78 -10.19
CA HIS A 185 -10.97 18.99 -10.08
C HIS A 185 -10.31 17.99 -9.13
N ILE A 186 -10.94 17.68 -7.98
CA ILE A 186 -10.45 16.65 -7.05
C ILE A 186 -10.50 15.27 -7.71
N ALA A 187 -11.63 14.92 -8.34
CA ALA A 187 -11.81 13.62 -8.96
C ALA A 187 -10.79 13.34 -10.08
N SER A 188 -10.62 14.30 -11.00
CA SER A 188 -9.64 14.18 -12.10
C SER A 188 -8.18 14.11 -11.60
N SER A 189 -7.87 14.86 -10.54
CA SER A 189 -6.54 14.79 -9.89
C SER A 189 -6.30 13.44 -9.24
N LEU A 190 -7.30 12.86 -8.56
CA LEU A 190 -7.22 11.53 -7.96
C LEU A 190 -7.01 10.44 -9.02
N GLU A 191 -7.71 10.51 -10.15
CA GLU A 191 -7.52 9.55 -11.25
C GLU A 191 -6.10 9.63 -11.82
N THR A 192 -5.58 10.86 -12.02
CA THR A 192 -4.22 11.08 -12.51
C THR A 192 -3.18 10.58 -11.53
N TYR A 193 -3.37 10.84 -10.24
CA TYR A 193 -2.49 10.40 -9.16
C TYR A 193 -2.41 8.87 -9.06
N LYS A 194 -3.55 8.18 -9.17
CA LYS A 194 -3.61 6.71 -9.20
C LYS A 194 -2.86 6.13 -10.41
N LYS A 195 -3.00 6.71 -11.60
CA LYS A 195 -2.28 6.27 -12.80
C LYS A 195 -0.76 6.47 -12.68
N ARG A 196 -0.32 7.56 -12.02
CA ARG A 196 1.10 7.85 -11.78
C ARG A 196 1.73 6.89 -10.77
N ASP A 197 1.03 6.50 -9.69
CA ASP A 197 1.55 5.58 -8.65
C ASP A 197 1.66 4.12 -9.12
N THR A 198 1.01 3.77 -10.25
CA THR A 198 0.91 2.39 -10.78
C THR A 198 1.74 2.13 -12.04
N SER A 199 2.19 3.18 -12.73
CA SER A 199 2.99 3.03 -13.94
C SER A 199 4.45 2.72 -13.56
N PRO A 200 5.10 1.72 -14.20
CA PRO A 200 6.51 1.46 -13.97
C PRO A 200 7.34 2.68 -14.38
N ILE A 201 8.36 3.01 -13.59
CA ILE A 201 9.34 4.02 -14.01
C ILE A 201 10.44 3.36 -14.85
N ASP A 202 10.97 4.12 -15.80
CA ASP A 202 12.13 3.69 -16.57
C ASP A 202 13.39 3.87 -15.71
N LEU A 203 13.91 2.75 -15.20
CA LEU A 203 15.13 2.73 -14.40
C LEU A 203 16.35 2.70 -15.32
N PRO A 204 17.41 3.48 -15.03
CA PRO A 204 18.61 3.48 -15.84
C PRO A 204 19.45 2.23 -15.54
N ILE A 205 19.02 1.07 -16.03
CA ILE A 205 19.71 -0.21 -15.83
C ILE A 205 21.08 -0.14 -16.52
N LYS A 206 22.14 -0.39 -15.74
CA LYS A 206 23.54 -0.32 -16.17
C LYS A 206 24.23 -1.68 -16.24
N LYS A 207 23.68 -2.68 -15.53
CA LYS A 207 24.21 -4.04 -15.46
C LYS A 207 23.26 -5.01 -16.14
N ASP A 208 23.82 -6.00 -16.83
CA ASP A 208 23.01 -7.03 -17.50
C ASP A 208 22.35 -7.94 -16.45
N ILE A 209 21.05 -8.13 -16.60
CA ILE A 209 20.22 -8.99 -15.75
C ILE A 209 20.28 -10.43 -16.23
N HIS A 210 20.58 -10.62 -17.53
CA HIS A 210 20.60 -11.91 -18.21
C HIS A 210 19.28 -12.69 -18.10
N ASN A 211 18.10 -12.08 -17.92
CA ASN A 211 16.85 -12.85 -17.95
C ASN A 211 16.57 -13.38 -19.37
N THR A 212 16.52 -14.70 -19.55
CA THR A 212 16.25 -15.38 -20.82
C THR A 212 14.88 -16.05 -20.87
N THR A 213 13.98 -15.71 -19.95
CA THR A 213 12.69 -16.39 -19.81
C THR A 213 11.59 -15.46 -19.30
N THR A 214 10.38 -16.00 -19.16
CA THR A 214 9.24 -15.29 -18.59
C THR A 214 9.19 -15.49 -17.07
N ILE A 215 9.39 -14.43 -16.30
CA ILE A 215 9.42 -14.47 -14.83
C ILE A 215 8.32 -13.58 -14.27
N LEU A 216 7.51 -14.13 -13.37
CA LEU A 216 6.61 -13.35 -12.51
C LEU A 216 7.36 -12.96 -11.25
N VAL A 217 7.41 -11.68 -10.96
CA VAL A 217 8.01 -11.14 -9.74
C VAL A 217 6.90 -10.56 -8.85
N LEU A 218 6.89 -10.92 -7.58
CA LEU A 218 6.04 -10.33 -6.54
C LEU A 218 6.90 -9.64 -5.50
N GLY A 219 6.40 -8.54 -4.96
CA GLY A 219 7.02 -7.83 -3.86
C GLY A 219 6.01 -7.36 -2.83
N TYR A 220 6.39 -7.44 -1.57
CA TYR A 220 5.58 -6.96 -0.45
C TYR A 220 6.11 -5.62 0.07
N ILE A 221 5.20 -4.67 0.27
CA ILE A 221 5.52 -3.42 0.98
C ILE A 221 4.45 -3.16 2.03
N ARG A 222 4.89 -3.03 3.29
CA ARG A 222 4.05 -2.54 4.38
C ARG A 222 4.14 -1.03 4.46
N HIS A 223 2.98 -0.37 4.55
CA HIS A 223 2.86 1.05 4.82
C HIS A 223 1.75 1.24 5.85
N MET A 224 2.12 1.60 7.08
CA MET A 224 1.19 1.70 8.21
C MET A 224 0.37 0.41 8.45
N ASP A 225 -0.95 0.51 8.35
CA ASP A 225 -1.96 -0.54 8.48
C ASP A 225 -2.33 -1.17 7.13
N LYS A 226 -1.65 -0.78 6.04
CA LYS A 226 -1.90 -1.31 4.70
C LYS A 226 -0.70 -2.10 4.20
N THR A 227 -1.04 -3.17 3.51
CA THR A 227 -0.14 -4.04 2.76
C THR A 227 -0.36 -3.78 1.28
N ARG A 228 0.73 -3.54 0.54
CA ARG A 228 0.72 -3.55 -0.92
C ARG A 228 1.44 -4.80 -1.41
N ILE A 229 0.78 -5.57 -2.26
CA ILE A 229 1.38 -6.64 -3.04
C ILE A 229 1.56 -6.08 -4.45
N VAL A 230 2.80 -5.76 -4.80
CA VAL A 230 3.16 -5.33 -6.16
C VAL A 230 3.60 -6.55 -6.94
N TYR A 231 3.24 -6.64 -8.21
CA TYR A 231 3.72 -7.72 -9.07
C TYR A 231 3.94 -7.27 -10.51
N ARG A 232 4.89 -7.94 -11.15
CA ARG A 232 5.33 -7.60 -12.50
C ARG A 232 5.73 -8.86 -13.27
N ILE A 233 5.33 -8.93 -14.53
CA ILE A 233 5.77 -9.97 -15.45
C ILE A 233 6.88 -9.40 -16.32
N TYR A 234 8.00 -10.11 -16.38
CA TYR A 234 9.09 -9.83 -17.28
C TYR A 234 9.22 -10.96 -18.30
N ASP A 235 9.46 -10.60 -19.56
CA ASP A 235 9.79 -11.50 -20.65
C ASP A 235 11.09 -11.02 -21.31
N HIS A 236 12.18 -11.77 -21.14
CA HIS A 236 13.51 -11.39 -21.65
C HIS A 236 13.91 -9.94 -21.30
N ASN A 237 13.83 -9.58 -20.02
CA ASN A 237 14.00 -8.24 -19.44
C ASN A 237 12.88 -7.21 -19.74
N GLN A 238 11.96 -7.48 -20.66
CA GLN A 238 10.89 -6.55 -21.00
C GLN A 238 9.70 -6.66 -20.06
N ILE A 239 9.16 -5.53 -19.60
CA ILE A 239 7.97 -5.50 -18.75
C ILE A 239 6.74 -5.76 -19.60
N LEU A 240 6.04 -6.87 -19.35
CA LEU A 240 4.75 -7.18 -20.00
C LEU A 240 3.56 -6.60 -19.22
N LEU A 241 3.64 -6.65 -17.90
CA LEU A 241 2.57 -6.24 -17.00
C LEU A 241 3.17 -5.73 -15.69
N THR A 242 2.62 -4.64 -15.16
CA THR A 242 2.82 -4.22 -13.77
C THR A 242 1.46 -3.96 -13.15
N ASN A 243 1.25 -4.43 -11.94
CA ASN A 243 0.02 -4.14 -11.20
C ASN A 243 0.27 -4.21 -9.69
N GLU A 244 -0.68 -3.71 -8.90
CA GLU A 244 -0.63 -3.78 -7.45
C GLU A 244 -1.99 -4.09 -6.84
N VAL A 245 -1.97 -4.74 -5.69
CA VAL A 245 -3.15 -5.04 -4.87
C VAL A 245 -2.91 -4.49 -3.47
N ILE A 246 -3.87 -3.71 -2.98
CA ILE A 246 -3.82 -3.15 -1.63
C ILE A 246 -4.75 -3.94 -0.72
N LYS A 247 -4.22 -4.43 0.40
CA LYS A 247 -4.92 -5.19 1.43
C LYS A 247 -4.66 -4.57 2.80
N SER A 248 -5.56 -4.80 3.75
CA SER A 248 -5.35 -4.39 5.15
C SER A 248 -4.35 -5.29 5.88
N HIS A 249 -4.25 -6.56 5.48
CA HIS A 249 -3.36 -7.55 6.09
C HIS A 249 -2.82 -8.47 5.01
N LEU A 250 -1.56 -8.88 5.14
CA LEU A 250 -0.96 -9.90 4.27
C LEU A 250 -1.55 -11.27 4.56
N ARG A 251 -1.85 -12.02 3.50
CA ARG A 251 -2.26 -13.42 3.55
C ARG A 251 -1.59 -14.17 2.41
N LEU A 252 -1.04 -15.35 2.66
CA LEU A 252 -0.39 -16.16 1.62
C LEU A 252 -1.38 -16.54 0.51
N GLU A 253 -2.67 -16.67 0.85
CA GLU A 253 -3.75 -16.91 -0.10
C GLU A 253 -3.91 -15.76 -1.10
N ASP A 254 -3.69 -14.50 -0.71
CA ASP A 254 -3.76 -13.37 -1.64
C ASP A 254 -2.67 -13.50 -2.72
N MET A 255 -1.47 -13.93 -2.33
CA MET A 255 -0.37 -14.16 -3.27
C MET A 255 -0.61 -15.41 -4.13
N ARG A 256 -1.13 -16.48 -3.54
CA ARG A 256 -1.54 -17.68 -4.28
C ARG A 256 -2.57 -17.34 -5.35
N ASP A 257 -3.57 -16.53 -5.02
CA ASP A 257 -4.63 -16.15 -5.96
C ASP A 257 -4.05 -15.31 -7.12
N ILE A 258 -3.11 -14.40 -6.83
CA ILE A 258 -2.36 -13.66 -7.87
C ILE A 258 -1.57 -14.61 -8.75
N ILE A 259 -0.76 -15.50 -8.16
CA ILE A 259 0.06 -16.47 -8.93
C ILE A 259 -0.85 -17.34 -9.80
N THR A 260 -1.92 -17.91 -9.24
CA THR A 260 -2.88 -18.75 -9.98
C THR A 260 -3.50 -18.00 -11.16
N MET A 261 -3.94 -16.77 -10.94
CA MET A 261 -4.50 -15.92 -11.98
C MET A 261 -3.48 -15.68 -13.10
N ILE A 262 -2.24 -15.33 -12.76
CA ILE A 262 -1.20 -15.03 -13.76
C ILE A 262 -0.78 -16.28 -14.53
N LEU A 263 -0.59 -17.42 -13.86
CA LEU A 263 -0.27 -18.70 -14.51
C LEU A 263 -1.38 -19.18 -15.45
N THR A 264 -2.63 -18.75 -15.24
CA THR A 264 -3.75 -19.04 -16.15
C THR A 264 -3.70 -18.18 -17.42
N LEU A 265 -3.13 -16.99 -17.34
CA LEU A 265 -3.15 -15.98 -18.41
C LEU A 265 -1.84 -15.89 -19.19
N TYR A 266 -0.71 -16.29 -18.59
CA TYR A 266 0.62 -16.13 -19.14
C TYR A 266 1.45 -17.41 -18.95
N ASP A 267 2.32 -17.69 -19.92
CA ASP A 267 3.29 -18.80 -19.85
C ASP A 267 4.52 -18.39 -19.02
N ILE A 268 4.35 -18.39 -17.70
CA ILE A 268 5.42 -18.07 -16.74
C ILE A 268 6.30 -19.32 -16.53
N LYS A 269 7.62 -19.13 -16.48
CA LYS A 269 8.60 -20.21 -16.22
C LYS A 269 9.17 -20.22 -14.81
N MET A 270 9.07 -19.10 -14.10
CA MET A 270 9.53 -18.97 -12.71
C MET A 270 8.80 -17.85 -11.97
N VAL A 271 8.66 -18.01 -10.66
CA VAL A 271 8.14 -16.98 -9.75
C VAL A 271 9.23 -16.53 -8.77
N GLY A 272 9.54 -15.23 -8.76
CA GLY A 272 10.35 -14.58 -7.71
C GLY A 272 9.47 -13.84 -6.72
N ILE A 273 9.79 -13.93 -5.44
CA ILE A 273 9.02 -13.33 -4.35
C ILE A 273 9.95 -12.62 -3.36
N ALA A 274 9.88 -11.29 -3.36
CA ALA A 274 10.49 -10.42 -2.37
C ALA A 274 9.54 -10.19 -1.18
N MET A 275 9.96 -10.59 0.03
CA MET A 275 9.12 -10.53 1.24
C MET A 275 9.92 -10.10 2.47
N PRO A 276 9.26 -9.54 3.50
CA PRO A 276 9.93 -9.01 4.68
C PRO A 276 10.39 -10.15 5.60
N GLY A 277 11.43 -9.85 6.38
CA GLY A 277 11.98 -10.74 7.40
C GLY A 277 13.19 -11.54 6.95
N ILE A 278 13.76 -12.25 7.92
CA ILE A 278 14.91 -13.13 7.72
C ILE A 278 14.41 -14.41 7.06
N ILE A 279 14.77 -14.64 5.80
CA ILE A 279 14.38 -15.84 5.06
C ILE A 279 15.46 -16.90 5.24
N ASN A 280 15.19 -17.88 6.09
CA ASN A 280 16.08 -19.02 6.28
C ASN A 280 15.32 -20.32 6.05
N ASN A 281 15.78 -21.14 5.10
CA ASN A 281 15.12 -22.39 4.68
C ASN A 281 13.62 -22.23 4.35
N GLY A 282 13.25 -21.10 3.71
CA GLY A 282 11.88 -20.83 3.28
C GLY A 282 10.93 -20.35 4.39
N THR A 283 11.42 -20.18 5.63
CA THR A 283 10.62 -19.65 6.74
C THR A 283 11.01 -18.18 7.00
N PRO A 284 10.10 -17.21 6.82
CA PRO A 284 10.37 -15.83 7.20
C PRO A 284 10.29 -15.68 8.73
N TYR A 285 11.33 -15.09 9.32
CA TYR A 285 11.29 -14.62 10.70
C TYR A 285 11.20 -13.09 10.70
N SER A 286 10.13 -12.55 11.29
CA SER A 286 9.94 -11.11 11.51
C SER A 286 9.49 -10.90 12.95
N GLU A 287 10.09 -9.94 13.65
CA GLU A 287 9.68 -9.57 15.01
C GLU A 287 8.40 -8.70 15.00
N SER A 288 8.17 -7.94 13.93
CA SER A 288 7.07 -6.99 13.78
C SER A 288 5.82 -7.57 13.14
N ASP A 289 5.93 -8.75 12.52
CA ASP A 289 4.81 -9.40 11.86
C ASP A 289 4.50 -10.72 12.55
N THR A 290 3.21 -10.97 12.80
CA THR A 290 2.67 -12.22 13.38
C THR A 290 2.84 -13.45 12.45
N PHE A 291 3.83 -13.45 11.55
CA PHE A 291 4.15 -14.54 10.61
C PHE A 291 5.02 -15.63 11.24
N SER A 292 4.89 -15.82 12.55
CA SER A 292 5.36 -17.03 13.18
C SER A 292 4.39 -18.15 12.80
N TYR A 293 4.87 -19.10 12.00
CA TYR A 293 4.28 -20.40 11.60
C TYR A 293 3.62 -20.48 10.20
N GLU A 294 4.46 -20.68 9.17
CA GLU A 294 4.38 -21.72 8.12
C GLU A 294 5.59 -21.54 7.17
N ASN A 295 6.16 -22.62 6.65
CA ASN A 295 7.25 -22.53 5.66
C ASN A 295 6.64 -22.02 4.35
N VAL A 296 6.85 -20.75 4.02
CA VAL A 296 6.23 -20.07 2.86
C VAL A 296 6.67 -20.70 1.55
N TYR A 297 7.92 -21.16 1.47
CA TYR A 297 8.42 -21.87 0.31
C TYR A 297 7.67 -23.19 0.11
N GLU A 298 7.54 -24.00 1.16
CA GLU A 298 6.77 -25.25 1.11
C GLU A 298 5.28 -25.00 0.83
N TYR A 299 4.69 -23.92 1.37
CA TYR A 299 3.31 -23.54 1.07
C TYR A 299 3.08 -23.39 -0.44
N PHE A 300 3.93 -22.63 -1.13
CA PHE A 300 3.76 -22.40 -2.57
C PHE A 300 4.24 -23.58 -3.42
N LYS A 301 5.34 -24.24 -3.04
CA LYS A 301 5.85 -25.43 -3.74
C LYS A 301 4.83 -26.57 -3.78
N ASN A 302 4.07 -26.76 -2.71
CA ASN A 302 3.01 -27.78 -2.67
C ASN A 302 1.79 -27.44 -3.53
N GLN A 303 1.68 -26.21 -4.04
CA GLN A 303 0.52 -25.72 -4.79
C GLN A 303 0.83 -25.48 -6.27
N PHE A 304 2.09 -25.22 -6.62
CA PHE A 304 2.50 -24.89 -7.97
C PHE A 304 3.67 -25.76 -8.42
N ASP A 305 3.56 -26.34 -9.61
CA ASP A 305 4.61 -27.14 -10.26
C ASP A 305 5.59 -26.25 -11.06
N ILE A 306 5.85 -25.04 -10.55
CA ILE A 306 6.74 -24.05 -11.15
C ILE A 306 7.85 -23.69 -10.15
N PRO A 307 9.08 -23.42 -10.59
CA PRO A 307 10.14 -22.94 -9.71
C PRO A 307 9.75 -21.64 -9.01
N ILE A 308 10.00 -21.59 -7.70
CA ILE A 308 9.73 -20.43 -6.83
C ILE A 308 11.01 -20.10 -6.07
N VAL A 309 11.42 -18.83 -6.09
CA VAL A 309 12.48 -18.30 -5.22
C VAL A 309 11.91 -17.28 -4.25
N LEU A 310 12.38 -17.32 -3.00
CA LEU A 310 12.02 -16.35 -1.97
C LEU A 310 13.26 -15.56 -1.59
N ASN A 311 13.18 -14.23 -1.61
CA ASN A 311 14.23 -13.35 -1.15
C ASN A 311 13.70 -12.27 -0.21
N ASN A 312 14.59 -11.74 0.60
CA ASN A 312 14.27 -10.60 1.47
C ASN A 312 14.01 -9.35 0.62
N ASP A 313 12.99 -8.58 0.98
CA ASP A 313 12.56 -7.38 0.26
C ASP A 313 13.63 -6.28 0.21
N VAL A 314 14.32 -6.03 1.31
CA VAL A 314 15.40 -5.02 1.37
C VAL A 314 16.62 -5.46 0.58
N ASN A 315 16.96 -6.76 0.61
CA ASN A 315 18.01 -7.32 -0.23
C ASN A 315 17.68 -7.17 -1.72
N ALA A 316 16.44 -7.45 -2.12
CA ALA A 316 15.99 -7.21 -3.48
C ALA A 316 16.10 -5.72 -3.85
N MET A 317 15.70 -4.80 -2.96
CA MET A 317 15.88 -3.36 -3.19
C MET A 317 17.36 -2.96 -3.36
N ALA A 318 18.27 -3.51 -2.54
CA ALA A 318 19.71 -3.27 -2.64
C ALA A 318 20.29 -3.73 -3.99
N VAL A 319 19.90 -4.92 -4.45
CA VAL A 319 20.29 -5.44 -5.77
C VAL A 319 19.74 -4.54 -6.88
N GLY A 320 18.46 -4.18 -6.82
CA GLY A 320 17.86 -3.29 -7.81
C GLY A 320 18.59 -1.94 -7.92
N GLN A 321 18.97 -1.36 -6.77
CA GLN A 321 19.76 -0.13 -6.73
C GLN A 321 21.12 -0.34 -7.41
N TYR A 322 21.83 -1.40 -7.03
CA TYR A 322 23.15 -1.73 -7.56
C TYR A 322 23.16 -1.93 -9.08
N LEU A 323 22.10 -2.50 -9.66
CA LEU A 323 21.96 -2.67 -11.10
C LEU A 323 21.88 -1.36 -11.90
N THR A 324 21.62 -0.24 -11.21
CA THR A 324 21.56 1.11 -11.81
C THR A 324 22.81 1.95 -11.57
N GLN A 325 23.83 1.41 -10.91
CA GLN A 325 25.10 2.10 -10.65
C GLN A 325 26.18 1.70 -11.65
N ASP A 326 27.04 2.64 -12.06
CA ASP A 326 28.17 2.39 -12.97
C ASP A 326 29.48 2.06 -12.22
N GLU A 327 29.77 2.72 -11.09
CA GLU A 327 31.13 2.78 -10.51
C GLU A 327 31.26 2.20 -9.09
N THR A 328 30.17 1.75 -8.47
CA THR A 328 30.17 1.31 -7.07
C THR A 328 30.01 -0.20 -6.97
N GLU A 329 30.99 -0.87 -6.36
CA GLU A 329 30.93 -2.30 -6.00
C GLU A 329 30.49 -2.53 -4.55
N ASN A 330 30.66 -1.54 -3.66
CA ASN A 330 30.25 -1.62 -2.26
C ASN A 330 29.12 -0.62 -1.98
N LEU A 331 27.89 -1.13 -1.90
CA LEU A 331 26.67 -0.34 -1.75
C LEU A 331 25.81 -0.93 -0.66
N SER A 332 25.30 -0.09 0.23
CA SER A 332 24.27 -0.50 1.20
C SER A 332 22.98 0.26 0.95
N PHE A 333 21.86 -0.46 1.05
CA PHE A 333 20.52 0.11 0.96
C PHE A 333 19.80 0.02 2.29
N LEU A 334 19.33 1.14 2.84
CA LEU A 334 18.52 1.17 4.06
C LEU A 334 17.04 1.43 3.74
N PHE A 335 16.16 0.59 4.30
CA PHE A 335 14.71 0.72 4.18
C PHE A 335 14.06 0.96 5.54
N GLN A 336 13.50 2.16 5.73
CA GLN A 336 12.75 2.57 6.92
C GLN A 336 11.37 3.12 6.48
N PRO A 337 10.37 2.24 6.27
CA PRO A 337 9.03 2.69 5.90
C PRO A 337 8.34 3.35 7.08
N ARG A 338 7.36 4.21 6.78
CA ARG A 338 6.63 4.96 7.79
C ARG A 338 5.89 4.01 8.74
N GLY A 339 6.08 4.23 10.04
CA GLY A 339 5.44 3.43 11.09
C GLY A 339 6.14 2.09 11.37
N ALA A 340 7.25 1.78 10.69
CA ALA A 340 8.11 0.68 11.09
C ALA A 340 8.98 1.07 12.29
N ILE A 341 9.13 0.14 13.22
CA ILE A 341 9.92 0.34 14.44
C ILE A 341 11.42 0.24 14.13
N TYR A 342 11.80 -0.58 13.14
CA TYR A 342 13.18 -0.87 12.79
C TYR A 342 13.39 -0.81 11.28
N SER A 343 14.61 -0.49 10.87
CA SER A 343 15.02 -0.50 9.46
C SER A 343 15.52 -1.87 9.04
N GLY A 344 15.37 -2.21 7.76
CA GLY A 344 16.17 -3.28 7.15
C GLY A 344 17.31 -2.67 6.34
N ILE A 345 18.42 -3.41 6.22
CA ILE A 345 19.57 -3.00 5.39
C ILE A 345 19.94 -4.15 4.45
N GLY A 346 20.10 -3.88 3.16
CA GLY A 346 20.67 -4.81 2.19
C GLY A 346 22.07 -4.36 1.80
N ASN A 347 23.02 -5.30 1.77
CA ASN A 347 24.44 -5.00 1.55
C ASN A 347 24.95 -5.64 0.26
N ILE A 348 25.58 -4.86 -0.60
CA ILE A 348 26.37 -5.30 -1.74
C ILE A 348 27.85 -5.08 -1.38
N ILE A 349 28.63 -6.15 -1.40
CA ILE A 349 30.07 -6.15 -1.10
C ILE A 349 30.78 -6.83 -2.26
N ASP A 350 31.81 -6.17 -2.81
CA ASP A 350 32.54 -6.64 -4.00
C ASP A 350 31.59 -7.03 -5.16
N GLY A 351 30.56 -6.21 -5.38
CA GLY A 351 29.56 -6.39 -6.43
C GLY A 351 28.58 -7.54 -6.21
N LYS A 352 28.54 -8.14 -5.02
CA LYS A 352 27.65 -9.27 -4.69
C LYS A 352 26.77 -8.98 -3.49
N LEU A 353 25.54 -9.48 -3.53
CA LEU A 353 24.64 -9.43 -2.38
C LEU A 353 25.23 -10.23 -1.21
N HIS A 354 25.41 -9.56 -0.06
CA HIS A 354 25.92 -10.15 1.17
C HIS A 354 24.79 -10.39 2.17
N THR A 355 24.32 -11.65 2.23
CA THR A 355 23.23 -12.05 3.15
C THR A 355 23.72 -12.48 4.53
N GLY A 356 25.01 -12.79 4.69
CA GLY A 356 25.58 -13.28 5.95
C GLY A 356 25.09 -14.68 6.35
N HIS A 357 25.56 -15.16 7.51
CA HIS A 357 25.14 -16.45 8.06
C HIS A 357 23.64 -16.45 8.36
N ALA A 358 22.92 -17.50 7.93
CA ALA A 358 21.48 -17.63 8.12
C ALA A 358 20.65 -16.42 7.63
N HIS A 359 21.18 -15.67 6.66
CA HIS A 359 20.53 -14.52 6.03
C HIS A 359 20.24 -13.33 6.97
N VAL A 360 21.00 -13.16 8.05
CA VAL A 360 20.79 -12.11 9.09
C VAL A 360 21.48 -10.77 8.80
N SER A 361 22.25 -10.66 7.71
CA SER A 361 22.96 -9.42 7.37
C SER A 361 22.01 -8.22 7.25
N GLY A 362 22.35 -7.11 7.91
CA GLY A 362 21.62 -5.85 7.80
C GLY A 362 20.33 -5.73 8.61
N GLU A 363 20.05 -6.71 9.47
CA GLU A 363 18.92 -6.66 10.42
C GLU A 363 19.17 -5.64 11.55
N SER A 364 18.86 -4.37 11.29
CA SER A 364 19.22 -3.26 12.19
C SER A 364 18.55 -3.35 13.56
N PHE A 365 17.42 -4.07 13.68
CA PHE A 365 16.73 -4.25 14.96
C PHE A 365 17.63 -4.87 16.03
N LEU A 366 18.61 -5.71 15.64
CA LEU A 366 19.58 -6.32 16.55
C LEU A 366 20.49 -5.29 17.22
N VAL A 367 20.84 -4.23 16.50
CA VAL A 367 21.59 -3.08 17.02
C VAL A 367 20.65 -2.19 17.83
N MET A 368 19.48 -1.85 17.27
CA MET A 368 18.54 -0.90 17.86
C MET A 368 17.95 -1.38 19.20
N LYS A 369 17.78 -2.68 19.41
CA LYS A 369 17.38 -3.26 20.71
C LYS A 369 18.32 -2.91 21.86
N HIS A 370 19.58 -2.67 21.56
CA HIS A 370 20.62 -2.36 22.54
C HIS A 370 20.99 -0.87 22.54
N ALA A 371 20.41 -0.09 21.63
CA ALA A 371 20.49 1.36 21.70
C ALA A 371 19.56 1.84 22.84
N ASN A 372 20.05 2.75 23.70
CA ASN A 372 19.31 3.35 24.81
C ASN A 372 18.21 4.34 24.33
N CYS A 373 17.48 3.99 23.28
CA CYS A 373 16.38 4.76 22.73
C CYS A 373 15.11 3.90 22.78
N SER A 374 14.04 4.41 23.41
CA SER A 374 12.71 3.80 23.29
C SER A 374 12.21 4.02 21.86
N PRO A 375 12.11 2.97 21.01
CA PRO A 375 11.77 3.15 19.60
C PRO A 375 10.36 3.71 19.41
N GLN A 376 9.48 3.49 20.39
CA GLN A 376 8.04 3.75 20.29
C GLN A 376 7.66 5.25 20.27
N ASP A 377 8.51 6.12 20.83
CA ASP A 377 8.27 7.56 20.82
C ASP A 377 8.91 8.25 19.60
N LEU A 378 9.92 7.63 18.99
CA LEU A 378 10.77 8.25 17.97
C LEU A 378 10.20 8.18 16.54
N TYR A 379 9.48 7.11 16.17
CA TYR A 379 8.94 6.96 14.81
C TYR A 379 7.81 7.95 14.46
N THR A 380 7.32 8.71 15.44
CA THR A 380 6.20 9.65 15.28
C THR A 380 6.64 11.06 14.87
N THR A 381 7.95 11.36 14.92
CA THR A 381 8.50 12.69 14.63
C THR A 381 9.68 12.60 13.65
N GLU A 382 9.91 13.67 12.88
CA GLU A 382 11.07 13.76 11.98
C GLU A 382 12.39 13.62 12.76
N GLU A 383 12.53 14.30 13.91
CA GLU A 383 13.75 14.23 14.72
C GLU A 383 14.03 12.83 15.26
N GLY A 384 12.99 12.11 15.66
CA GLY A 384 13.13 10.74 16.14
C GLY A 384 13.52 9.77 15.04
N GLU A 385 12.92 9.88 13.86
CA GLU A 385 13.30 9.09 12.68
C GLU A 385 14.75 9.37 12.24
N ILE A 386 15.18 10.64 12.24
CA ILE A 386 16.58 10.99 11.98
C ILE A 386 17.51 10.27 12.96
N LYS A 387 17.21 10.28 14.26
CA LYS A 387 18.02 9.59 15.27
C LYS A 387 18.08 8.07 15.05
N MET A 388 16.96 7.44 14.72
CA MET A 388 16.91 5.99 14.47
C MET A 388 17.72 5.60 13.24
N VAL A 389 17.49 6.30 12.12
CA VAL A 389 18.23 6.05 10.87
C VAL A 389 19.71 6.36 11.06
N ALA A 390 20.07 7.46 11.74
CA ALA A 390 21.46 7.79 12.03
C ALA A 390 22.14 6.71 12.89
N CYS A 391 21.46 6.16 13.90
CA CYS A 391 21.99 5.07 14.71
C CYS A 391 22.28 3.81 13.88
N ALA A 392 21.34 3.42 12.99
CA ALA A 392 21.52 2.30 12.09
C ALA A 392 22.68 2.53 11.10
N LEU A 393 22.78 3.74 10.55
CA LEU A 393 23.84 4.11 9.60
C LEU A 393 25.21 4.23 10.28
N ASN A 394 25.32 4.73 11.51
CA ASN A 394 26.57 4.73 12.28
C ASN A 394 27.12 3.30 12.43
N ALA A 395 26.26 2.35 12.81
CA ALA A 395 26.65 0.95 12.92
C ALA A 395 27.06 0.35 11.57
N LEU A 396 26.30 0.65 10.51
CA LEU A 396 26.61 0.20 9.15
C LEU A 396 27.97 0.73 8.67
N ILE A 397 28.24 2.02 8.86
CA ILE A 397 29.50 2.65 8.45
C ILE A 397 30.68 2.07 9.24
N ALA A 398 30.51 1.83 10.54
CA ALA A 398 31.56 1.25 11.37
C ALA A 398 31.89 -0.21 11.02
N MET A 399 30.90 -0.99 10.58
CA MET A 399 31.04 -2.44 10.40
C MET A 399 31.25 -2.87 8.94
N VAL A 400 30.61 -2.18 8.00
CA VAL A 400 30.63 -2.50 6.56
C VAL A 400 31.44 -1.47 5.78
N ALA A 401 31.39 -0.20 6.17
CA ALA A 401 32.06 0.92 5.50
C ALA A 401 31.83 0.95 3.96
N PRO A 402 30.56 1.00 3.49
CA PRO A 402 30.26 1.02 2.07
C PRO A 402 30.73 2.33 1.41
N ASP A 403 30.98 2.32 0.10
CA ASP A 403 31.32 3.54 -0.65
C ASP A 403 30.10 4.46 -0.79
N LYS A 404 28.91 3.86 -0.94
CA LYS A 404 27.63 4.54 -1.12
C LYS A 404 26.53 3.91 -0.27
N ILE A 405 25.74 4.78 0.36
CA ILE A 405 24.52 4.41 1.07
C ILE A 405 23.34 5.04 0.35
N ILE A 406 22.42 4.20 -0.10
CA ILE A 406 21.13 4.65 -0.59
C ILE A 406 20.09 4.36 0.50
N TYR A 407 19.20 5.30 0.80
CA TYR A 407 18.18 5.06 1.81
C TYR A 407 16.79 5.48 1.35
N TYR A 408 15.80 4.81 1.93
CA TYR A 408 14.41 5.22 1.90
C TYR A 408 13.93 5.42 3.34
N CYS A 409 13.55 6.65 3.66
CA CYS A 409 12.76 6.96 4.85
C CYS A 409 11.79 8.09 4.51
N GLU A 410 10.49 7.85 4.62
CA GLU A 410 9.45 8.84 4.26
C GLU A 410 9.62 10.12 5.09
N GLN A 411 9.85 9.96 6.40
CA GLN A 411 9.88 11.04 7.38
C GLN A 411 11.15 11.90 7.37
N ILE A 412 12.16 11.54 6.57
CA ILE A 412 13.40 12.33 6.42
C ILE A 412 13.43 12.96 5.01
N PRO A 413 12.72 14.08 4.77
CA PRO A 413 12.60 14.65 3.43
C PRO A 413 13.93 15.23 2.91
N ASP A 414 14.77 15.73 3.80
CA ASP A 414 16.05 16.35 3.49
C ASP A 414 17.21 15.48 3.98
N THR A 415 17.98 14.94 3.04
CA THR A 415 19.17 14.13 3.31
C THR A 415 20.23 14.91 4.08
N LYS A 416 20.29 16.24 3.92
CA LYS A 416 21.27 17.05 4.65
C LYS A 416 21.11 16.93 6.16
N LYS A 417 19.87 16.93 6.67
CA LYS A 417 19.62 16.77 8.11
C LYS A 417 20.13 15.43 8.66
N LEU A 418 20.05 14.38 7.85
CA LEU A 418 20.59 13.07 8.21
C LEU A 418 22.12 13.07 8.21
N ILE A 419 22.74 13.69 7.20
CA ILE A 419 24.20 13.87 7.15
C ILE A 419 24.68 14.69 8.35
N ASP A 420 24.04 15.82 8.65
CA ASP A 420 24.37 16.68 9.79
C ASP A 420 24.32 15.88 11.11
N ALA A 421 23.32 15.00 11.28
CA ALA A 421 23.23 14.13 12.45
C ALA A 421 24.36 13.09 12.53
N LEU A 422 24.81 12.55 11.39
CA LEU A 422 25.93 11.58 11.32
C LEU A 422 27.29 12.24 11.54
N THR A 423 27.48 13.50 11.12
CA THR A 423 28.76 14.22 11.27
C THR A 423 29.16 14.48 12.73
N VAL A 424 28.23 14.28 13.67
CA VAL A 424 28.53 14.33 15.11
C VAL A 424 29.52 13.23 15.50
N ASP A 425 29.39 12.04 14.89
CA ASP A 425 30.20 10.86 15.22
C ASP A 425 31.21 10.52 14.11
N ILE A 426 30.92 10.88 12.86
CA ILE A 426 31.67 10.45 11.68
C ILE A 426 32.37 11.65 11.03
N PRO A 427 33.71 11.66 10.92
CA PRO A 427 34.44 12.70 10.21
C PRO A 427 34.03 12.80 8.73
N GLU A 428 33.92 14.02 8.19
CA GLU A 428 33.50 14.26 6.81
C GLU A 428 34.35 13.51 5.76
N ASN A 429 35.65 13.32 6.02
CA ASN A 429 36.58 12.68 5.09
C ASN A 429 36.43 11.15 4.99
N VAL A 430 35.62 10.53 5.87
CA VAL A 430 35.31 9.09 5.83
C VAL A 430 33.80 8.84 5.65
N MET A 431 33.01 9.90 5.45
CA MET A 431 31.58 9.79 5.20
C MET A 431 31.32 9.19 3.82
N PRO A 432 30.50 8.13 3.69
CA PRO A 432 30.11 7.60 2.39
C PRO A 432 29.19 8.58 1.65
N VAL A 433 29.02 8.38 0.34
CA VAL A 433 28.01 9.12 -0.41
C VAL A 433 26.63 8.66 0.05
N ILE A 434 25.79 9.56 0.56
CA ILE A 434 24.44 9.23 1.05
C ILE A 434 23.38 9.85 0.14
N GLU A 435 22.52 9.02 -0.44
CA GLU A 435 21.47 9.42 -1.38
C GLU A 435 20.10 8.87 -0.97
N LYS A 436 19.06 9.70 -1.10
CA LYS A 436 17.68 9.27 -0.87
C LYS A 436 17.06 8.76 -2.16
N THR A 437 16.34 7.63 -2.09
CA THR A 437 15.44 7.17 -3.17
C THR A 437 13.98 7.25 -2.74
N ILE A 438 13.07 7.25 -3.72
CA ILE A 438 11.61 7.17 -3.51
C ILE A 438 10.94 6.04 -4.31
N HIS A 439 11.65 5.43 -5.26
CA HIS A 439 11.08 4.45 -6.20
C HIS A 439 11.27 3.00 -5.73
N ILE A 440 11.00 2.75 -4.44
CA ILE A 440 11.27 1.45 -3.79
C ILE A 440 10.60 0.26 -4.48
N LYS A 441 9.40 0.47 -5.05
CA LYS A 441 8.64 -0.56 -5.78
C LYS A 441 9.43 -1.08 -6.97
N ASP A 442 9.90 -0.17 -7.83
CA ASP A 442 10.59 -0.53 -9.06
C ASP A 442 11.96 -1.15 -8.78
N TYR A 443 12.71 -0.61 -7.81
CA TYR A 443 13.99 -1.20 -7.41
C TYR A 443 13.83 -2.59 -6.80
N MET A 444 12.84 -2.81 -5.94
CA MET A 444 12.54 -4.14 -5.39
C MET A 444 12.21 -5.14 -6.49
N LEU A 445 11.30 -4.79 -7.40
CA LEU A 445 10.88 -5.68 -8.50
C LEU A 445 12.02 -5.95 -9.50
N LEU A 446 12.92 -4.99 -9.70
CA LEU A 446 14.11 -5.15 -10.55
C LEU A 446 15.14 -6.07 -9.91
N GLY A 447 15.42 -5.89 -8.62
CA GLY A 447 16.37 -6.74 -7.93
C GLY A 447 15.87 -8.16 -7.74
N GLU A 448 14.57 -8.34 -7.47
CA GLU A 448 13.98 -9.68 -7.40
C GLU A 448 13.97 -10.38 -8.76
N LEU A 449 13.76 -9.65 -9.85
CA LEU A 449 13.96 -10.19 -11.20
C LEU A 449 15.38 -10.73 -11.37
N TYR A 450 16.39 -9.95 -10.98
CA TYR A 450 17.79 -10.35 -11.08
C TYR A 450 18.07 -11.60 -10.25
N LEU A 451 17.65 -11.62 -8.98
CA LEU A 451 17.86 -12.78 -8.10
C LEU A 451 17.17 -14.04 -8.65
N ALA A 452 15.95 -13.92 -9.16
CA ALA A 452 15.24 -15.01 -9.82
C ALA A 452 15.94 -15.48 -11.11
N ALA A 453 16.41 -14.56 -11.94
CA ALA A 453 17.14 -14.90 -13.16
C ALA A 453 18.47 -15.62 -12.88
N GLN A 454 19.23 -15.18 -11.87
CA GLN A 454 20.46 -15.87 -11.44
C GLN A 454 20.15 -17.29 -10.96
N TYR A 455 19.14 -17.45 -10.11
CA TYR A 455 18.71 -18.78 -9.64
C TYR A 455 18.29 -19.68 -10.80
N TYR A 456 17.56 -19.15 -11.78
CA TYR A 456 17.16 -19.88 -12.99
C TYR A 456 18.38 -20.43 -13.73
N HIS A 457 19.37 -19.58 -14.06
CA HIS A 457 20.58 -20.02 -14.77
C HIS A 457 21.43 -21.03 -14.01
N GLU A 458 21.45 -20.94 -12.69
CA GLU A 458 22.26 -21.83 -11.85
C GLU A 458 21.60 -23.21 -11.65
N HIS A 459 20.28 -23.32 -11.73
CA HIS A 459 19.55 -24.50 -11.25
C HIS A 459 18.55 -25.13 -12.26
N LEU A 460 18.25 -24.47 -13.39
CA LEU A 460 17.21 -24.88 -14.35
C LEU A 460 17.74 -24.79 -15.79
#